data_AF-A0A9X4DCV8-F1
#
_entry.id   AF-A0A9X4DCV8-F1
#
_cell.length_a   1.000
_cell.length_b   1.000
_cell.length_c   1.000
_cell.angle_alpha   90.00
_cell.angle_beta   90.00
_cell.angle_gamma   90.00
#
_symmetry.space_group_name_H-M   'P 1'
#
loop_
_entity.id
_entity.type
_entity.pdbx_description
1 polymer ?
#
loop_
_entity_poly.entity_id
_entity_poly.type
_entity_poly.pdbx_seq_one_letter_code
_entity_poly.pdbx_strand_id
1 'polypeptide(L)'
;MRLVLSWHICGSGRGLIQAASRELLSLSCRSGLVLALGMAGCSGKVEPQVQYVRVEVPVQVPCRTPEVAVPPWAATGLRKTDSLEVKVRALLAERRQRIGYERLLESAAGSCR
;
A
#
# COMPACT_ATOMS: atom_id res chain seq x y z
N MET A 1 -35.21 -29.33 20.66
CA MET A 1 -36.12 -28.73 21.66
C MET A 1 -37.33 -28.15 20.94
N ARG A 2 -38.52 -28.72 21.16
CA ARG A 2 -39.82 -28.17 20.71
C ARG A 2 -40.38 -27.26 21.80
N LEU A 3 -40.91 -26.09 21.43
CA LEU A 3 -42.03 -25.33 22.02
C LEU A 3 -42.39 -24.28 20.93
N VAL A 4 -43.37 -24.44 20.03
CA VAL A 4 -44.85 -24.39 20.16
C VAL A 4 -45.35 -23.28 21.09
N LEU A 5 -45.92 -22.21 20.51
CA LEU A 5 -47.07 -21.45 21.01
C LEU A 5 -47.49 -20.44 19.90
N SER A 6 -48.43 -20.82 19.03
CA SER A 6 -49.89 -20.73 19.21
C SER A 6 -50.42 -19.34 18.89
N TRP A 7 -50.84 -19.17 17.63
CA TRP A 7 -51.74 -18.11 17.19
C TRP A 7 -53.16 -18.52 17.59
N HIS A 8 -53.72 -17.86 18.60
CA HIS A 8 -55.16 -17.85 18.81
C HIS A 8 -55.73 -16.56 18.22
N ILE A 9 -56.41 -16.71 17.09
CA ILE A 9 -57.45 -15.79 16.67
C ILE A 9 -58.57 -15.91 17.71
N CYS A 10 -58.93 -14.83 18.37
CA CYS A 10 -60.19 -14.76 19.09
C CYS A 10 -60.73 -13.32 19.03
N GLY A 11 -61.99 -13.20 18.60
CA GLY A 11 -62.79 -12.04 18.98
C GLY A 11 -63.23 -11.13 17.84
N SER A 12 -64.11 -11.66 17.00
CA SER A 12 -65.14 -10.86 16.32
C SER A 12 -65.91 -10.03 17.35
N GLY A 13 -65.71 -8.71 17.34
CA GLY A 13 -66.57 -7.73 17.97
C GLY A 13 -66.99 -6.69 16.96
N ARG A 14 -68.00 -7.00 16.13
CA ARG A 14 -68.72 -5.97 15.37
C ARG A 14 -69.51 -5.14 16.37
N GLY A 15 -69.01 -3.94 16.66
CA GLY A 15 -69.68 -2.98 17.53
C GLY A 15 -69.54 -1.57 16.96
N LEU A 16 -70.50 -1.19 16.12
CA LEU A 16 -71.19 0.10 16.26
C LEU A 16 -70.33 1.37 16.36
N ILE A 17 -69.44 1.68 15.40
CA ILE A 17 -69.10 3.10 15.13
C ILE A 17 -68.92 3.31 13.62
N GLN A 18 -69.99 3.00 12.88
CA GLN A 18 -70.13 3.33 11.47
C GLN A 18 -70.78 4.73 11.36
N ALA A 19 -70.08 5.77 11.84
CA ALA A 19 -70.63 7.14 11.80
C ALA A 19 -69.59 8.27 11.72
N ALA A 20 -68.29 7.98 11.55
CA ALA A 20 -67.27 9.02 11.49
C ALA A 20 -66.16 8.75 10.46
N SER A 21 -66.47 8.03 9.39
CA SER A 21 -65.48 7.56 8.40
C SER A 21 -65.46 8.33 7.08
N ARG A 22 -66.03 9.54 7.01
CA ARG A 22 -65.96 10.38 5.80
C ARG A 22 -64.94 11.51 5.86
N GLU A 23 -64.60 12.02 7.04
CA GLU A 23 -63.63 13.14 7.17
C GLU A 23 -62.18 12.70 7.41
N LEU A 24 -61.94 11.45 7.83
CA LEU A 24 -60.59 10.94 8.12
C LEU A 24 -59.88 10.30 6.90
N LEU A 25 -60.61 10.07 5.80
CA LEU A 25 -60.06 9.43 4.59
C LEU A 25 -59.37 10.43 3.64
N SER A 26 -59.60 11.73 3.79
CA SER A 26 -59.04 12.76 2.90
C SER A 26 -57.69 13.30 3.38
N LEU A 27 -57.41 13.29 4.69
CA LEU A 27 -56.15 13.79 5.25
C LEU A 27 -55.03 12.73 5.33
N SER A 28 -55.38 11.46 5.46
CA SER A 28 -54.42 10.35 5.60
C SER A 28 -53.68 10.02 4.29
N CYS A 29 -54.33 10.23 3.15
CA CYS A 29 -53.77 9.94 1.83
C CYS A 29 -52.69 10.95 1.41
N ARG A 30 -52.81 12.22 1.82
CA ARG A 30 -51.80 13.26 1.54
C ARG A 30 -50.53 13.10 2.37
N SER A 31 -50.65 12.70 3.64
CA SER A 31 -49.50 12.53 4.55
C SER A 31 -48.70 11.25 4.24
N GLY A 32 -49.37 10.15 3.90
CA GLY A 32 -48.72 8.89 3.53
C GLY A 32 -47.84 9.00 2.28
N LEU A 33 -48.25 9.83 1.29
CA LEU A 33 -47.48 10.04 0.07
C LEU A 33 -46.16 10.80 0.34
N VAL A 34 -46.20 11.82 1.20
CA VAL A 34 -45.01 12.61 1.57
C VAL A 34 -44.02 11.76 2.36
N LEU A 35 -44.51 10.92 3.27
CA LEU A 35 -43.66 10.01 4.04
C LEU A 35 -43.02 8.91 3.16
N ALA A 36 -43.76 8.38 2.19
CA ALA A 36 -43.24 7.39 1.24
C ALA A 36 -42.17 7.98 0.30
N LEU A 37 -42.35 9.23 -0.17
CA LEU A 37 -41.36 9.95 -0.98
C LEU A 37 -40.08 10.28 -0.19
N GLY A 38 -40.21 10.65 1.09
CA GLY A 38 -39.07 10.94 1.96
C GLY A 38 -38.17 9.72 2.23
N MET A 39 -38.74 8.53 2.34
CA MET A 39 -37.96 7.29 2.56
C MET A 39 -37.30 6.75 1.28
N ALA A 40 -37.84 7.05 0.09
CA ALA A 40 -37.23 6.64 -1.17
C ALA A 40 -35.89 7.35 -1.45
N GLY A 41 -35.68 8.56 -0.91
CA GLY A 41 -34.43 9.31 -1.06
C GLY A 41 -33.23 8.75 -0.28
N CYS A 42 -33.46 7.97 0.77
CA CYS A 42 -32.40 7.44 1.65
C CYS A 42 -31.82 6.10 1.16
N SER A 43 -32.44 5.46 0.16
CA SER A 43 -32.00 4.17 -0.42
C SER A 43 -31.34 4.31 -1.81
N GLY A 44 -31.31 5.52 -2.36
CA GLY A 44 -30.61 5.81 -3.61
C GLY A 44 -29.11 5.68 -3.44
N LYS A 45 -28.56 4.50 -3.74
CA LYS A 45 -27.12 4.32 -3.97
C LYS A 45 -26.75 5.14 -5.20
N VAL A 46 -26.23 6.35 -4.96
CA VAL A 46 -25.52 7.12 -5.98
C VAL A 46 -24.30 6.29 -6.37
N GLU A 47 -24.20 5.94 -7.65
CA GLU A 47 -23.03 5.26 -8.19
C GLU A 47 -21.79 6.11 -7.85
N PRO A 48 -20.83 5.59 -7.07
CA PRO A 48 -19.69 6.39 -6.65
C PRO A 48 -18.91 6.84 -7.90
N GLN A 49 -18.59 8.13 -7.98
CA GLN A 49 -17.73 8.64 -9.04
C GLN A 49 -16.37 7.95 -8.97
N VAL A 50 -16.08 7.09 -9.95
CA VAL A 50 -14.80 6.39 -10.07
C VAL A 50 -13.76 7.39 -10.54
N GLN A 51 -12.88 7.82 -9.64
CA GLN A 51 -11.71 8.64 -10.00
C GLN A 51 -10.53 7.73 -10.30
N TYR A 52 -10.09 7.75 -11.56
CA TYR A 52 -8.88 7.06 -11.99
C TYR A 52 -7.66 7.92 -11.62
N VAL A 53 -6.91 7.47 -10.61
CA VAL A 53 -5.65 8.09 -10.22
C VAL A 53 -4.50 7.36 -10.89
N ARG A 54 -3.64 8.10 -11.60
CA ARG A 54 -2.37 7.55 -12.09
C ARG A 54 -1.41 7.49 -10.90
N VAL A 55 -0.98 6.28 -10.55
CA VAL A 55 0.04 6.04 -9.52
C VAL A 55 1.37 5.84 -10.21
N GLU A 56 2.37 6.63 -9.82
CA GLU A 56 3.75 6.38 -10.21
C GLU A 56 4.28 5.20 -9.41
N VAL A 57 4.65 4.13 -10.10
CA VAL A 57 5.27 2.95 -9.48
C VAL A 57 6.79 3.14 -9.58
N PRO A 58 7.52 3.16 -8.45
CA PRO A 58 8.97 3.21 -8.50
C PRO A 58 9.47 1.93 -9.16
N VAL A 59 10.16 2.09 -10.29
CA VAL A 59 10.83 1.00 -10.98
C VAL A 59 12.29 0.93 -10.53
N GLN A 60 12.76 -0.28 -10.27
CA GLN A 60 14.17 -0.49 -9.93
C GLN A 60 15.03 -0.20 -11.16
N VAL A 61 15.79 0.88 -11.11
CA VAL A 61 16.75 1.22 -12.15
C VAL A 61 18.06 0.46 -11.93
N PRO A 62 18.69 -0.06 -13.00
CA PRO A 62 19.98 -0.71 -12.87
C PRO A 62 21.04 0.33 -12.50
N CYS A 63 21.73 0.08 -11.38
CA CYS A 63 22.91 0.81 -10.99
C CYS A 63 24.01 0.68 -12.07
N ARG A 64 24.61 1.80 -12.48
CA ARG A 64 25.76 1.82 -13.38
C ARG A 64 26.95 2.43 -12.67
N THR A 65 27.77 1.59 -12.05
CA THR A 65 29.04 1.97 -11.45
C THR A 65 30.17 1.66 -12.42
N PRO A 66 31.15 2.57 -12.61
CA PRO A 66 32.33 2.27 -13.42
C PRO A 66 33.15 1.14 -12.79
N GLU A 67 33.73 0.29 -13.63
CA GLU A 67 34.65 -0.75 -13.18
C GLU A 67 35.95 -0.13 -12.63
N VAL A 68 36.37 -0.56 -11.45
CA VAL A 68 37.61 -0.07 -10.82
C VAL A 68 38.78 -0.89 -11.35
N ALA A 69 39.71 -0.23 -12.03
CA ALA A 69 40.89 -0.89 -12.59
C ALA A 69 41.85 -1.37 -11.50
N VAL A 70 42.40 -2.57 -11.69
CA VAL A 70 43.43 -3.14 -10.81
C VAL A 70 44.73 -2.33 -10.95
N PRO A 71 45.32 -1.84 -9.85
CA PRO A 71 46.56 -1.08 -9.94
C PRO A 71 47.75 -1.96 -10.30
N PRO A 72 48.80 -1.40 -10.91
CA PRO A 72 50.07 -2.10 -11.07
C PRO A 72 50.73 -2.27 -9.71
N TRP A 73 50.62 -3.47 -9.14
CA TRP A 73 51.15 -3.80 -7.82
C TRP A 73 52.67 -3.66 -7.78
N ALA A 74 53.17 -2.90 -6.80
CA ALA A 74 54.60 -2.61 -6.69
C ALA A 74 55.46 -3.88 -6.52
N ALA A 75 54.91 -4.98 -5.98
CA ALA A 75 55.64 -6.23 -5.81
C ALA A 75 55.60 -7.18 -7.01
N THR A 76 54.87 -6.89 -8.09
CA THR A 76 54.79 -7.82 -9.25
C THR A 76 56.15 -8.11 -9.89
N GLY A 77 57.09 -7.15 -9.85
CA GLY A 77 58.43 -7.30 -10.45
C GLY A 77 59.52 -7.85 -9.53
N LEU A 78 59.21 -8.17 -8.27
CA LEU A 78 60.20 -8.56 -7.27
C LEU A 78 60.83 -9.92 -7.55
N ARG A 79 62.16 -9.99 -7.54
CA ARG A 79 62.94 -11.21 -7.71
C ARG A 79 63.51 -11.70 -6.38
N LYS A 80 63.79 -13.01 -6.30
CA LYS A 80 64.41 -13.61 -5.11
C LYS A 80 65.79 -13.02 -4.82
N THR A 81 66.55 -12.69 -5.87
CA THR A 81 67.90 -12.12 -5.81
C THR A 81 67.95 -10.66 -5.40
N ASP A 82 66.80 -9.96 -5.37
CA ASP A 82 66.77 -8.54 -5.01
C ASP A 82 67.16 -8.33 -3.54
N SER A 83 67.85 -7.22 -3.28
CA SER A 83 68.25 -6.85 -1.92
C SER A 83 67.03 -6.64 -1.02
N LEU A 84 67.20 -6.90 0.27
CA LEU A 84 66.13 -6.77 1.25
C LEU A 84 65.51 -5.35 1.22
N GLU A 85 66.34 -4.33 1.02
CA GLU A 85 65.88 -2.93 0.98
C GLU A 85 64.90 -2.67 -0.18
N VAL A 86 65.17 -3.23 -1.37
CA VAL A 86 64.27 -3.15 -2.52
C VAL A 86 62.94 -3.87 -2.21
N LYS A 87 63.01 -5.04 -1.56
CA LYS A 87 61.79 -5.80 -1.18
C LYS A 87 60.93 -5.02 -0.20
N VAL A 88 61.53 -4.49 0.87
CA VAL A 88 60.81 -3.73 1.90
C VAL A 88 60.19 -2.47 1.29
N ARG A 89 60.92 -1.75 0.44
CA ARG A 89 60.41 -0.54 -0.21
C ARG A 89 59.20 -0.84 -1.10
N ALA A 90 59.29 -1.87 -1.93
CA ALA A 90 58.19 -2.28 -2.81
C ALA A 90 56.96 -2.75 -2.00
N LEU A 91 57.14 -3.53 -0.94
CA LEU A 91 56.03 -4.00 -0.09
C LEU A 91 55.37 -2.85 0.70
N LEU A 92 56.14 -1.86 1.17
CA LEU A 92 55.58 -0.67 1.82
C LEU A 92 54.82 0.22 0.83
N ALA A 93 55.26 0.30 -0.42
CA ALA A 93 54.55 0.99 -1.48
C ALA A 93 53.23 0.26 -1.81
N GLU A 94 53.28 -1.05 -2.00
CA GLU A 94 52.11 -1.89 -2.27
C GLU A 94 51.07 -1.82 -1.15
N ARG A 95 51.50 -1.82 0.11
CA ARG A 95 50.59 -1.65 1.25
C ARG A 95 49.77 -0.37 1.14
N ARG A 96 50.40 0.74 0.72
CA ARG A 96 49.69 2.01 0.49
C ARG A 96 48.77 1.95 -0.72
N GLN A 97 49.20 1.30 -1.81
CA GLN A 97 48.35 1.06 -2.98
C GLN A 97 47.08 0.30 -2.60
N ARG A 98 47.20 -0.75 -1.77
CA ARG A 98 46.08 -1.59 -1.36
C ARG A 98 45.06 -0.83 -0.51
N ILE A 99 45.52 -0.01 0.42
CA ILE A 99 44.66 0.89 1.21
C ILE A 99 43.87 1.84 0.28
N GLY A 100 44.51 2.40 -0.75
CA GLY A 100 43.85 3.27 -1.72
C GLY A 100 42.83 2.51 -2.57
N TYR A 101 43.20 1.33 -3.05
CA TYR A 101 42.34 0.48 -3.88
C TYR A 101 41.10 0.00 -3.11
N GLU A 102 41.26 -0.42 -1.86
CA GLU A 102 40.14 -0.82 -1.00
C GLU A 102 39.14 0.34 -0.82
N ARG A 103 39.62 1.58 -0.60
CA ARG A 103 38.75 2.77 -0.53
C ARG A 103 38.02 3.07 -1.84
N LEU A 104 38.68 2.88 -2.99
CA LEU A 104 38.04 3.03 -4.30
C LEU A 104 36.96 1.98 -4.51
N LEU A 105 37.21 0.74 -4.10
CA LEU A 105 36.21 -0.34 -4.17
C LEU A 105 35.02 -0.06 -3.25
N GLU A 106 35.25 0.40 -2.02
CA GLU A 106 34.19 0.80 -1.10
C GLU A 106 33.34 1.94 -1.68
N SER A 107 33.98 2.93 -2.28
CA SER A 107 33.30 4.03 -2.98
C SER A 107 32.45 3.52 -4.15
N ALA A 108 32.99 2.64 -4.98
CA ALA A 108 32.29 2.06 -6.11
C ALA A 108 31.07 1.25 -5.63
N ALA A 109 31.25 0.36 -4.64
CA ALA A 109 30.18 -0.43 -4.06
C ALA A 109 29.09 0.44 -3.39
N GLY A 110 29.48 1.59 -2.84
CA GLY A 110 28.57 2.53 -2.20
C GLY A 110 27.82 3.47 -3.15
N SER A 111 28.19 3.53 -4.44
CA SER A 111 27.72 4.58 -5.37
C SER A 111 26.24 4.52 -5.75
N CYS A 112 25.57 3.41 -5.49
CA CYS A 112 24.17 3.18 -5.89
C CYS A 112 23.25 2.78 -4.72
N ARG A 113 23.61 3.18 -3.51
CA ARG A 113 22.66 3.21 -2.39
C ARG A 113 21.80 4.46 -2.48
#